data_AF-A0A8J8JLA3-F1
#
_entry.id   AF-A0A8J8JLA3-F1
#
_cell.length_a   1.000
_cell.length_b   1.000
_cell.length_c   1.000
_cell.angle_alpha   90.00
_cell.angle_beta   90.00
_cell.angle_gamma   90.00
#
_symmetry.space_group_name_H-M   'P 1'
#
loop_
_entity.id
_entity.type
_entity.pdbx_description
1 polymer ?
#
loop_
_entity_poly.entity_id
_entity_poly.type
_entity_poly.pdbx_seq_one_letter_code
_entity_poly.pdbx_strand_id
1 'polypeptide(L)'
;MKMRIVFDKEYDIPNGLYQVKVRELEFDEELQNVLNGIDPAVKIEENDVPLSELKERVFELQSRDEAEKLMGEIRGALVEALSGIIARFKEAQSFNGSVSYEIDFNEL
;
A
#
# COMPACT_ATOMS: atom_id res chain seq x y z
N MET A 1 0.96 4.89 11.64
CA MET A 1 0.84 4.30 10.29
C MET A 1 0.84 5.40 9.25
N LYS A 2 1.95 5.53 8.53
CA LYS A 2 2.20 6.54 7.49
C LYS A 2 2.92 5.85 6.33
N MET A 3 2.58 6.27 5.12
CA MET A 3 3.22 5.85 3.88
C MET A 3 3.66 7.11 3.13
N ARG A 4 4.86 7.08 2.56
CA ARG A 4 5.38 8.09 1.63
C ARG A 4 5.70 7.41 0.31
N ILE A 5 5.15 7.95 -0.77
CA ILE A 5 5.45 7.53 -2.13
C ILE A 5 6.03 8.71 -2.90
N VAL A 6 7.10 8.46 -3.64
CA VAL A 6 7.73 9.44 -4.53
C VAL A 6 7.76 8.86 -5.94
N PHE A 7 7.26 9.64 -6.89
CA PHE A 7 7.26 9.29 -8.30
C PHE A 7 8.31 10.11 -9.04
N ASP A 8 9.04 9.46 -9.94
CA ASP A 8 9.76 10.13 -11.01
C ASP A 8 8.84 10.21 -12.23
N LYS A 9 8.88 11.37 -12.92
CA LYS A 9 8.15 11.60 -14.16
C LYS A 9 9.13 12.13 -15.20
N GLU A 10 9.17 11.49 -16.35
CA GLU A 10 10.02 11.88 -17.47
C GLU A 10 9.20 11.95 -18.75
N TYR A 11 9.63 12.79 -19.68
CA TYR A 11 9.10 12.80 -21.04
C TYR A 11 10.20 12.32 -21.99
N ASP A 12 10.02 11.13 -22.54
CA ASP A 12 10.89 10.52 -23.53
C ASP A 12 10.67 11.23 -24.87
N ILE A 13 11.58 12.15 -25.19
CA ILE A 13 11.51 12.97 -26.41
C ILE A 13 11.57 12.10 -27.68
N PRO A 14 12.50 11.12 -27.81
CA PRO A 14 12.54 10.21 -28.97
C PRO A 14 11.23 9.46 -29.25
N ASN A 15 10.58 8.93 -28.21
CA ASN A 15 9.40 8.09 -28.37
C ASN A 15 8.08 8.88 -28.25
N GLY A 16 8.14 10.13 -27.77
CA GLY A 16 6.96 10.96 -27.52
C GLY A 16 6.09 10.45 -26.35
N LEU A 17 6.70 9.75 -25.39
CA LEU A 17 5.98 9.08 -24.29
C LEU A 17 6.28 9.74 -22.94
N TYR A 18 5.29 9.74 -22.07
CA TYR A 18 5.45 10.08 -20.66
C TYR A 18 5.75 8.81 -19.87
N GLN A 19 6.84 8.82 -19.11
CA GLN A 19 7.24 7.72 -18.25
C GLN A 19 7.01 8.09 -16.79
N VAL A 20 6.37 7.19 -16.05
CA VAL A 20 6.17 7.29 -14.60
C VAL A 20 6.80 6.09 -13.93
N LYS A 21 7.57 6.34 -12.86
CA LYS A 21 8.19 5.30 -12.03
C LYS A 21 8.04 5.62 -10.56
N VAL A 22 7.81 4.59 -9.74
CA VAL A 22 7.89 4.74 -8.28
C VAL A 22 9.36 4.72 -7.86
N ARG A 23 9.89 5.86 -7.44
CA ARG A 23 11.27 5.98 -6.98
C ARG A 23 11.44 5.50 -5.54
N GLU A 24 10.59 6.01 -4.66
CA GLU A 24 10.61 5.70 -3.23
C GLU A 24 9.22 5.28 -2.79
N LEU A 25 9.17 4.22 -1.98
CA LEU A 25 7.99 3.79 -1.27
C LEU A 25 8.46 3.45 0.15
N GLU A 26 8.08 4.29 1.10
CA GLU A 26 8.55 4.23 2.49
C GLU A 26 7.35 4.08 3.42
N PHE A 27 7.52 3.23 4.44
CA PHE A 27 6.53 2.97 5.47
C PHE A 27 7.13 3.34 6.82
N ASP A 28 6.33 3.94 7.71
CA ASP A 28 6.74 4.11 9.11
C ASP A 28 6.85 2.75 9.84
N GLU A 29 7.55 2.72 10.98
CA GLU A 29 7.84 1.49 11.73
C GLU A 29 6.58 0.67 12.04
N GLU A 30 5.49 1.35 12.40
CA GLU A 30 4.21 0.70 12.71
C GLU A 30 3.66 -0.06 11.49
N LEU A 31 3.68 0.56 10.31
CA LEU A 31 3.20 -0.06 9.08
C LEU A 31 4.17 -1.12 8.55
N GLN A 32 5.49 -0.96 8.76
CA GLN A 32 6.47 -2.01 8.48
C GLN A 32 6.19 -3.28 9.30
N ASN A 33 5.85 -3.14 10.57
CA ASN A 33 5.48 -4.28 11.43
C ASN A 33 4.22 -4.98 10.94
N VAL A 34 3.22 -4.23 10.46
CA VAL A 34 2.00 -4.79 9.85
C VAL A 34 2.31 -5.60 8.60
N LEU A 35 3.25 -5.12 7.78
CA LEU A 35 3.65 -5.74 6.51
C LEU A 35 4.75 -6.79 6.66
N ASN A 36 5.24 -7.05 7.88
CA ASN A 36 6.37 -7.94 8.08
C ASN A 36 6.02 -9.37 7.64
N GLY A 37 6.76 -9.87 6.64
CA GLY A 37 6.53 -11.19 6.04
C GLY A 37 5.34 -11.26 5.07
N ILE A 38 4.76 -10.12 4.68
CA ILE A 38 3.65 -10.04 3.71
C ILE A 38 4.07 -9.12 2.57
N ASP A 39 3.93 -9.59 1.34
CA ASP A 39 4.11 -8.77 0.13
C ASP A 39 2.76 -8.59 -0.57
N PRO A 40 2.01 -7.53 -0.24
CA PRO A 40 0.67 -7.36 -0.78
C PRO A 40 0.72 -6.89 -2.23
N ALA A 41 -0.13 -7.49 -3.06
CA ALA A 41 -0.33 -6.99 -4.42
C ALA A 41 -1.24 -5.76 -4.42
N VAL A 42 -0.89 -4.79 -5.25
CA VAL A 42 -1.72 -3.64 -5.60
C VAL A 42 -2.26 -3.81 -7.01
N LYS A 43 -3.56 -3.60 -7.16
CA LYS A 43 -4.21 -3.66 -8.45
C LYS A 43 -4.00 -2.35 -9.21
N ILE A 44 -3.24 -2.39 -10.29
CA ILE A 44 -2.98 -1.26 -11.17
C ILE A 44 -3.49 -1.64 -12.55
N GLU A 45 -4.49 -0.90 -13.04
CA GLU A 45 -5.25 -1.26 -14.25
C GLU A 45 -5.88 -2.66 -14.12
N GLU A 46 -5.48 -3.60 -14.98
CA GLU A 46 -5.92 -5.01 -14.97
C GLU A 46 -4.86 -5.96 -14.39
N ASN A 47 -3.78 -5.42 -13.83
CA ASN A 47 -2.66 -6.22 -13.32
C ASN A 47 -2.57 -6.12 -11.80
N ASP A 48 -2.42 -7.28 -11.15
CA ASP A 48 -1.97 -7.34 -9.77
C ASP A 48 -0.45 -7.23 -9.73
N VAL A 49 0.06 -6.18 -9.08
CA VAL A 49 1.49 -5.89 -8.99
C VAL A 49 1.92 -6.04 -7.54
N PRO A 50 2.82 -6.98 -7.20
CA PRO A 50 3.38 -7.07 -5.86
C PRO A 50 4.04 -5.76 -5.43
N LEU A 51 3.93 -5.40 -4.15
CA LEU A 51 4.49 -4.16 -3.61
C LEU A 51 6.00 -4.09 -3.85
N SER A 52 6.69 -5.23 -3.76
CA SER A 52 8.13 -5.34 -4.02
C SER A 52 8.51 -4.99 -5.46
N GLU A 53 7.66 -5.33 -6.43
CA GLU A 53 7.90 -5.11 -7.86
C GLU A 53 7.50 -3.69 -8.31
N LEU A 54 6.74 -2.96 -7.51
CA LEU A 54 6.21 -1.65 -7.89
C LEU A 54 7.32 -0.63 -8.22
N LYS A 55 8.48 -0.74 -7.56
CA LYS A 55 9.65 0.12 -7.81
C LYS A 55 10.42 -0.23 -9.08
N GLU A 56 10.21 -1.43 -9.62
CA GLU A 56 10.88 -1.93 -10.81
C GLU A 56 10.12 -1.59 -12.09
N ARG A 57 8.81 -1.34 -11.97
CA ARG A 57 7.97 -0.99 -13.12
C ARG A 57 8.19 0.45 -13.59
N VAL A 58 8.20 0.58 -14.91
CA VAL A 58 8.10 1.84 -15.64
C VAL A 58 6.79 1.81 -16.40
N PHE A 59 5.98 2.85 -16.25
CA PHE A 59 4.70 2.98 -16.94
C PHE A 59 4.83 4.02 -18.04
N GLU A 60 4.56 3.62 -19.28
CA GLU A 60 4.66 4.46 -20.46
C GLU A 60 3.27 4.89 -20.92
N LEU A 61 3.09 6.20 -21.13
CA LEU A 61 1.78 6.83 -21.31
C LEU A 61 1.85 7.84 -22.45
N GLN A 62 0.71 8.06 -23.13
CA GLN A 62 0.65 8.91 -24.32
C GLN A 62 0.49 10.39 -23.97
N SER A 63 0.05 10.70 -22.74
CA SER A 63 -0.17 12.08 -22.31
C SER A 63 0.22 12.34 -20.86
N ARG A 64 0.46 13.61 -20.56
CA ARG A 64 0.68 14.09 -19.19
C ARG A 64 -0.54 13.81 -18.29
N ASP A 65 -1.74 13.96 -18.83
CA ASP A 65 -2.98 13.76 -18.06
C ASP A 65 -3.14 12.29 -17.65
N GLU A 66 -2.81 11.36 -18.54
CA GLU A 66 -2.75 9.93 -18.22
C GLU A 66 -1.69 9.64 -17.15
N ALA A 67 -0.51 10.27 -17.23
CA ALA A 67 0.52 10.16 -16.20
C ALA A 67 0.01 10.62 -14.83
N GLU A 68 -0.63 11.79 -14.77
CA GLU A 68 -1.24 12.32 -13.55
C GLU A 68 -2.35 11.41 -13.00
N LYS A 69 -3.20 10.86 -13.87
CA LYS A 69 -4.25 9.90 -13.51
C LYS A 69 -3.66 8.61 -12.93
N LEU A 70 -2.67 8.02 -13.58
CA LEU A 70 -2.05 6.77 -13.16
C LEU A 70 -1.41 6.89 -11.77
N MET A 71 -0.69 7.98 -11.46
CA MET A 71 -0.14 8.16 -10.11
C MET A 71 -1.25 8.26 -9.05
N GLY A 72 -2.38 8.87 -9.40
CA GLY A 72 -3.57 8.90 -8.56
C GLY A 72 -4.13 7.50 -8.31
N GLU A 73 -4.20 6.67 -9.35
CA GLU A 73 -4.62 5.27 -9.29
C GLU A 73 -3.68 4.43 -8.43
N ILE A 74 -2.36 4.49 -8.67
CA ILE A 74 -1.34 3.79 -7.87
C ILE A 74 -1.48 4.15 -6.39
N ARG A 75 -1.63 5.45 -6.09
CA ARG A 75 -1.84 5.91 -4.71
C ARG A 75 -3.13 5.35 -4.12
N GLY A 76 -4.22 5.34 -4.88
CA GLY A 76 -5.51 4.78 -4.45
C GLY A 76 -5.43 3.28 -4.16
N ALA A 77 -4.85 2.52 -5.09
CA ALA A 77 -4.65 1.08 -4.97
C ALA A 77 -3.79 0.71 -3.75
N LEU A 78 -2.72 1.47 -3.48
CA LEU A 78 -1.90 1.31 -2.28
C LEU A 78 -2.72 1.53 -1.00
N VAL A 79 -3.52 2.58 -0.95
CA VAL A 79 -4.37 2.86 0.23
C VAL A 79 -5.38 1.75 0.45
N GLU A 80 -6.02 1.26 -0.60
CA GLU A 80 -7.00 0.18 -0.52
C GLU A 80 -6.37 -1.13 -0.03
N ALA A 81 -5.29 -1.57 -0.67
CA ALA A 81 -4.59 -2.81 -0.32
C ALA A 81 -4.09 -2.79 1.13
N LEU A 82 -3.49 -1.68 1.57
CA LEU A 82 -2.98 -1.54 2.92
C LEU A 82 -4.09 -1.42 3.96
N SER A 83 -5.19 -0.73 3.66
CA SER A 83 -6.31 -0.59 4.61
C SER A 83 -6.91 -1.93 5.01
N GLY A 84 -7.08 -2.85 4.06
CA GLY A 84 -7.57 -4.20 4.33
C GLY A 84 -6.62 -5.05 5.18
N ILE A 85 -5.31 -4.82 5.10
CA ILE A 85 -4.31 -5.51 5.92
C ILE A 85 -4.28 -4.91 7.33
N ILE A 86 -4.29 -3.57 7.43
CA ILE A 86 -4.33 -2.86 8.70
C ILE A 86 -5.56 -3.26 9.51
N ALA A 87 -6.74 -3.38 8.87
CA ALA A 87 -7.97 -3.80 9.54
C ALA A 87 -7.83 -5.20 10.16
N ARG A 88 -7.35 -6.18 9.37
CA ARG A 88 -7.09 -7.55 9.84
C ARG A 88 -6.04 -7.61 10.95
N PHE A 89 -4.99 -6.81 10.84
CA PHE A 89 -3.96 -6.71 11.87
C PHE A 89 -4.52 -6.17 13.20
N LYS A 90 -5.33 -5.09 13.14
CA LYS A 90 -6.00 -4.54 14.33
C LYS A 90 -6.97 -5.54 14.95
N GLU A 91 -7.72 -6.27 14.13
CA GLU A 91 -8.62 -7.33 14.59
C GLU A 91 -7.84 -8.43 15.32
N ALA A 92 -6.75 -8.94 14.73
CA ALA A 92 -5.89 -9.95 15.36
C ALA A 92 -5.26 -9.45 16.66
N GLN A 93 -4.83 -8.19 16.73
CA GLN A 93 -4.34 -7.58 17.97
C GLN A 93 -5.42 -7.49 19.04
N SER A 94 -6.65 -7.12 18.67
CA SER A 94 -7.78 -7.06 19.61
C SER A 94 -8.16 -8.44 20.16
N PHE A 95 -7.97 -9.49 19.37
CA PHE A 95 -8.24 -10.88 19.77
C PHE A 95 -7.14 -11.47 20.68
N ASN A 96 -5.90 -11.00 20.56
CA ASN A 96 -4.75 -11.44 21.36
C ASN A 96 -4.66 -10.77 22.76
N GLY A 97 -5.72 -10.08 23.20
CA GLY A 97 -5.84 -9.55 24.57
C GLY A 97 -6.23 -10.65 25.58
N SER A 98 -5.73 -10.55 26.81
CA SER A 98 -6.16 -11.44 27.90
C SER A 98 -7.53 -11.03 28.42
N VAL A 99 -8.51 -11.94 28.41
CA VAL A 99 -9.81 -11.76 29.06
C VAL A 99 -9.73 -12.31 30.48
N SER A 100 -9.78 -11.44 31.49
CA SER A 100 -9.91 -11.85 32.90
C SER A 100 -11.37 -11.78 33.33
N TYR A 101 -11.94 -12.92 33.71
CA TYR A 101 -13.21 -12.96 34.43
C TYR A 101 -12.92 -12.94 35.93
N GLU A 102 -13.46 -11.95 36.64
CA GLU A 102 -13.49 -11.94 38.09
C GLU A 102 -14.91 -12.36 38.51
N ILE A 103 -15.03 -13.50 39.18
CA ILE A 103 -16.31 -14.03 39.65
C ILE A 103 -16.37 -13.81 41.16
N ASP A 104 -17.31 -12.98 41.62
CA ASP A 104 -17.62 -12.83 43.04
C ASP A 104 -18.62 -13.91 43.47
N PHE A 105 -18.20 -14.77 44.40
CA PHE A 105 -19.03 -15.85 44.93
C PHE A 105 -19.92 -15.42 46.11
N ASN A 106 -19.84 -14.17 46.56
CA ASN A 106 -20.68 -13.68 47.66
C ASN A 106 -22.10 -13.29 47.22
N GLU A 107 -22.37 -13.26 45.91
CA GLU A 107 -23.72 -13.04 45.33
C GLU A 107 -24.39 -14.34 44.83
N LEU A 108 -23.87 -15.52 45.22
CA LEU A 108 -24.50 -16.84 45.01
C LEU A 108 -25.33 -17.28 46.24
#